data_AF-A0A660VK11-F1
#
_entry.id   AF-A0A660VK11-F1
#
_cell.length_a   1.000
_cell.length_b   1.000
_cell.length_c   1.000
_cell.angle_alpha   90.00
_cell.angle_beta   90.00
_cell.angle_gamma   90.00
#
_symmetry.space_group_name_H-M   'P 1'
#
loop_
_entity.id
_entity.type
_entity.pdbx_description
1 polymer ?
#
loop_
_entity_poly.entity_id
_entity_poly.type
_entity_poly.pdbx_seq_one_letter_code
_entity_poly.pdbx_strand_id
1 'polypeptide(L)'
;MRKFVTVVAFVAAALTAQDLAKEKLLARRAAELDAYRKLAEYIKGLRISSSTTVKDFVTESDEINAAFRTMIKHARVTDVRYFKDGTCEVDAEITLERVVTELKRTVVRHYHGSTWTDEVMENIKKHTQRKVIKVTGSGCVRDELLNNPQLMDEFISRSPSKRNDWSGLEIWERAHPRDRLLAKRAAELDAKRKLAETIKGLQISGSTYVKDFVAQSDEVRSHFDHFIKGVRITAYVFYPDGRVEAEAEVTIERVVEELKRTTKMVRLGGVWVPQTMEKVKKYTQKRIIKAIGSASLGKKYTKGRKVTGVREQPRRTPAPAMPDWANRTLKAKGQGIMPEEAESVEAAFLAAERAAFADALRKLAEQVYGLKIKAQTTVKD
;
A
#
# COMPACT_ATOMS: atom_id res chain seq x y z
N MET A 1 49.01 -23.64 25.39
CA MET A 1 48.39 -22.61 24.52
C MET A 1 47.92 -23.24 23.19
N ARG A 2 46.72 -23.84 23.09
CA ARG A 2 46.13 -24.26 21.78
C ARG A 2 44.61 -24.49 21.91
N LYS A 3 43.78 -23.44 21.92
CA LYS A 3 42.30 -23.58 21.78
C LYS A 3 41.57 -22.45 21.03
N PHE A 4 42.26 -21.44 20.48
CA PHE A 4 41.60 -20.28 19.84
C PHE A 4 41.61 -20.26 18.30
N VAL A 5 42.32 -21.19 17.63
CA VAL A 5 42.53 -21.13 16.17
C VAL A 5 41.40 -21.79 15.36
N THR A 6 40.65 -22.72 15.94
CA THR A 6 39.62 -23.49 15.20
C THR A 6 38.29 -22.76 14.98
N VAL A 7 37.94 -21.80 15.85
CA VAL A 7 36.66 -21.07 15.73
C VAL A 7 36.71 -20.00 14.63
N VAL A 8 37.85 -19.33 14.47
CA VAL A 8 38.02 -18.28 13.44
C VAL A 8 38.00 -18.87 12.03
N ALA A 9 38.64 -20.03 11.83
CA ALA A 9 38.64 -20.73 10.54
C ALA A 9 37.24 -21.23 10.12
N PHE A 10 36.43 -21.70 11.08
CA PHE A 10 35.08 -22.18 10.80
C PHE A 10 34.12 -21.05 10.41
N VAL A 11 34.26 -19.87 11.05
CA VAL A 11 33.46 -18.68 10.72
C VAL A 11 33.87 -18.10 9.36
N ALA A 12 35.17 -18.06 9.03
CA ALA A 12 35.64 -17.60 7.72
C ALA A 12 35.16 -18.52 6.57
N ALA A 13 35.25 -19.84 6.74
CA ALA A 13 34.77 -20.81 5.75
C ALA A 13 33.25 -20.72 5.53
N ALA A 14 32.48 -20.46 6.61
CA ALA A 14 31.03 -20.32 6.53
C ALA A 14 30.60 -19.05 5.77
N LEU A 15 31.29 -17.91 5.95
CA LEU A 15 31.02 -16.69 5.17
C LEU A 15 31.32 -16.92 3.68
N THR A 16 32.49 -17.48 3.34
CA THR A 16 32.85 -17.74 1.94
C THR A 16 31.90 -18.72 1.25
N ALA A 17 31.36 -19.70 2.00
CA ALA A 17 30.38 -20.65 1.48
C ALA A 17 29.01 -19.98 1.23
N GLN A 18 28.61 -19.02 2.08
CA GLN A 18 27.40 -18.24 1.87
C GLN A 18 27.51 -17.33 0.65
N ASP A 19 28.65 -16.67 0.46
CA ASP A 19 28.86 -15.77 -0.68
C ASP A 19 28.89 -16.54 -2.01
N LEU A 20 29.52 -17.72 -2.05
CA LEU A 20 29.49 -18.62 -3.21
C LEU A 20 28.06 -19.13 -3.49
N ALA A 21 27.25 -19.38 -2.46
CA ALA A 21 25.86 -19.79 -2.61
C ALA A 21 24.99 -18.65 -3.17
N LYS A 22 25.22 -17.40 -2.72
CA LYS A 22 24.56 -16.19 -3.25
C LYS A 22 24.92 -15.97 -4.71
N GLU A 23 26.19 -16.10 -5.06
CA GLU A 23 26.69 -15.96 -6.41
C GLU A 23 26.03 -16.95 -7.37
N LYS A 24 26.01 -18.24 -7.01
CA LYS A 24 25.32 -19.28 -7.80
C LYS A 24 23.83 -18.97 -8.01
N LEU A 25 23.18 -18.43 -6.99
CA LEU A 25 21.77 -18.07 -7.06
C LEU A 25 21.54 -16.90 -8.03
N LEU A 26 22.39 -15.87 -7.98
CA LEU A 26 22.33 -14.74 -8.92
C LEU A 26 22.63 -15.17 -10.37
N ALA A 27 23.64 -16.02 -10.58
CA ALA A 27 23.97 -16.57 -11.89
C ALA A 27 22.81 -17.37 -12.48
N ARG A 28 22.17 -18.23 -11.67
CA ARG A 28 20.96 -18.96 -12.06
C ARG A 28 19.83 -18.03 -12.47
N ARG A 29 19.60 -16.93 -11.76
CA ARG A 29 18.54 -15.97 -12.11
C ARG A 29 18.81 -15.23 -13.40
N ALA A 30 20.07 -14.83 -13.62
CA ALA A 30 20.48 -14.26 -14.88
C ALA A 30 20.23 -15.25 -16.03
N ALA A 31 20.57 -16.53 -15.85
CA ALA A 31 20.33 -17.59 -16.81
C ALA A 31 18.84 -17.85 -17.06
N GLU A 32 18.01 -17.84 -16.01
CA GLU A 32 16.54 -17.95 -16.13
C GLU A 32 15.95 -16.77 -16.93
N LEU A 33 16.41 -15.53 -16.67
CA LEU A 33 15.96 -14.34 -17.43
C LEU A 33 16.38 -14.41 -18.90
N ASP A 34 17.58 -14.88 -19.19
CA ASP A 34 18.04 -15.09 -20.56
C ASP A 34 17.23 -16.21 -21.26
N ALA A 35 16.93 -17.30 -20.56
CA ALA A 35 16.06 -18.36 -21.06
C ALA A 35 14.66 -17.83 -21.39
N TYR A 36 14.06 -17.03 -20.49
CA TYR A 36 12.77 -16.39 -20.74
C TYR A 36 12.80 -15.44 -21.93
N ARG A 37 13.89 -14.69 -22.12
CA ARG A 37 14.08 -13.82 -23.29
C ARG A 37 14.12 -14.62 -24.58
N LYS A 38 14.92 -15.70 -24.63
CA LYS A 38 15.01 -16.59 -25.79
C LYS A 38 13.67 -17.28 -26.10
N LEU A 39 12.94 -17.74 -25.07
CA LEU A 39 11.58 -18.26 -25.24
C LEU A 39 10.65 -17.19 -25.82
N ALA A 40 10.71 -15.96 -25.31
CA ALA A 40 9.87 -14.88 -25.78
C ALA A 40 10.14 -14.53 -27.25
N GLU A 41 11.40 -14.46 -27.65
CA GLU A 41 11.83 -14.22 -29.03
C GLU A 41 11.34 -15.34 -29.96
N TYR A 42 11.49 -16.60 -29.55
CA TYR A 42 10.99 -17.73 -30.32
C TYR A 42 9.47 -17.66 -30.50
N ILE A 43 8.71 -17.45 -29.42
CA ILE A 43 7.25 -17.42 -29.48
C ILE A 43 6.77 -16.22 -30.30
N LYS A 44 7.40 -15.05 -30.17
CA LYS A 44 7.09 -13.87 -30.99
C LYS A 44 7.31 -14.10 -32.48
N GLY A 45 8.26 -14.96 -32.85
CA GLY A 45 8.52 -15.35 -34.23
C GLY A 45 7.50 -16.33 -34.83
N LEU A 46 6.59 -16.89 -34.03
CA LEU A 46 5.55 -17.78 -34.54
C LEU A 46 4.57 -17.02 -35.43
N ARG A 47 4.25 -17.61 -36.58
CA ARG A 47 3.27 -17.06 -37.52
C ARG A 47 1.86 -17.45 -37.12
N ILE A 48 0.97 -16.47 -37.13
CA ILE A 48 -0.47 -16.63 -36.88
C ILE A 48 -1.21 -16.79 -38.21
N SER A 49 -0.85 -15.97 -39.21
CA SER A 49 -1.38 -16.04 -40.58
C SER A 49 -0.27 -15.82 -41.60
N SER A 50 -0.62 -15.69 -42.88
CA SER A 50 0.34 -15.34 -43.95
C SER A 50 1.00 -13.97 -43.75
N SER A 51 0.32 -13.02 -43.09
CA SER A 51 0.80 -11.65 -42.90
C SER A 51 0.97 -11.23 -41.44
N THR A 52 0.50 -12.03 -40.46
CA THR A 52 0.57 -11.69 -39.03
C THR A 52 1.40 -12.67 -38.21
N THR A 53 2.20 -12.13 -37.29
CA THR A 53 2.99 -12.90 -36.31
C THR A 53 2.47 -12.70 -34.89
N VAL A 54 2.88 -13.58 -33.98
CA VAL A 54 2.60 -13.41 -32.54
C VAL A 54 3.20 -12.11 -32.01
N LYS A 55 4.33 -11.65 -32.57
CA LYS A 55 4.90 -10.34 -32.23
C LYS A 55 3.88 -9.22 -32.47
N ASP A 56 3.29 -9.18 -33.67
CA ASP A 56 2.35 -8.12 -34.07
C ASP A 56 1.12 -8.11 -33.16
N PHE A 57 0.59 -9.30 -32.87
CA PHE A 57 -0.54 -9.49 -31.95
C PHE A 57 -0.23 -9.02 -30.52
N VAL A 58 0.95 -9.36 -30.00
CA VAL A 58 1.35 -8.97 -28.63
C VAL A 58 1.64 -7.47 -28.53
N THR A 59 2.04 -6.81 -29.61
CA THR A 59 2.27 -5.35 -29.65
C THR A 59 1.00 -4.53 -29.79
N GLU A 60 -0.12 -5.15 -30.17
CA GLU A 60 -1.39 -4.45 -30.39
C GLU A 60 -1.99 -3.89 -29.08
N SER A 61 -1.74 -4.56 -27.95
CA SER A 61 -2.29 -4.17 -26.65
C SER A 61 -1.35 -4.48 -25.48
N ASP A 62 -1.22 -3.51 -24.57
CA ASP A 62 -0.42 -3.63 -23.35
C ASP A 62 -0.94 -4.74 -22.42
N GLU A 63 -2.24 -4.98 -22.41
CA GLU A 63 -2.85 -6.08 -21.64
C GLU A 63 -2.39 -7.44 -22.17
N ILE A 64 -2.30 -7.58 -23.49
CA ILE A 64 -1.84 -8.79 -24.17
C ILE A 64 -0.35 -9.00 -23.89
N ASN A 65 0.45 -7.92 -23.98
CA ASN A 65 1.87 -7.95 -23.64
C ASN A 65 2.13 -8.34 -22.18
N ALA A 66 1.33 -7.82 -21.25
CA ALA A 66 1.42 -8.18 -19.84
C ALA A 66 1.08 -9.66 -19.60
N ALA A 67 0.01 -10.16 -20.22
CA ALA A 67 -0.38 -11.58 -20.14
C ALA A 67 0.69 -12.49 -20.75
N PHE A 68 1.22 -12.13 -21.93
CA PHE A 68 2.29 -12.83 -22.62
C PHE A 68 3.56 -12.94 -21.77
N ARG A 69 4.01 -11.83 -21.18
CA ARG A 69 5.16 -11.82 -20.25
C ARG A 69 4.92 -12.71 -19.04
N THR A 70 3.70 -12.73 -18.51
CA THR A 70 3.33 -13.58 -17.37
C THR A 70 3.38 -15.06 -17.73
N MET A 71 2.87 -15.44 -18.91
CA MET A 71 2.95 -16.81 -19.42
C MET A 71 4.40 -17.29 -19.51
N ILE A 72 5.30 -16.50 -20.08
CA ILE A 72 6.71 -16.88 -20.26
C ILE A 72 7.42 -17.08 -18.91
N LYS A 73 7.14 -16.22 -17.93
CA LYS A 73 7.71 -16.34 -16.57
C LYS A 73 7.32 -17.63 -15.86
N HIS A 74 6.25 -18.30 -16.30
CA HIS A 74 5.80 -19.58 -15.77
C HIS A 74 6.20 -20.77 -16.67
N ALA A 75 7.17 -20.60 -17.58
CA ALA A 75 7.79 -21.71 -18.30
C ALA A 75 8.44 -22.71 -17.33
N ARG A 76 8.50 -23.98 -17.71
CA ARG A 76 9.08 -25.01 -16.84
C ARG A 76 10.59 -24.99 -17.00
N VAL A 77 11.31 -24.92 -15.89
CA VAL A 77 12.76 -25.11 -15.85
C VAL A 77 13.02 -26.60 -15.71
N THR A 78 13.75 -27.19 -16.65
CA THR A 78 14.02 -28.64 -16.72
C THR A 78 15.34 -28.98 -16.03
N ASP A 79 16.41 -28.26 -16.35
CA ASP A 79 17.76 -28.55 -15.85
C ASP A 79 18.55 -27.26 -15.57
N VAL A 80 19.48 -27.34 -14.61
CA VAL A 80 20.36 -26.23 -14.22
C VAL A 80 21.79 -26.74 -14.07
N ARG A 81 22.69 -26.25 -14.92
CA ARG A 81 24.11 -26.62 -14.94
C ARG A 81 24.95 -25.45 -14.44
N TYR A 82 25.83 -25.72 -13.47
CA TYR A 82 26.80 -24.75 -12.96
C TYR A 82 28.21 -25.12 -13.40
N PHE A 83 28.94 -24.15 -13.94
CA PHE A 83 30.33 -24.33 -14.33
C PHE A 83 31.28 -23.78 -13.26
N LYS A 84 32.54 -24.22 -13.32
CA LYS A 84 33.59 -23.76 -12.39
C LYS A 84 33.93 -22.27 -12.58
N ASP A 85 33.59 -21.73 -13.74
CA ASP A 85 33.90 -20.35 -14.14
C ASP A 85 32.84 -19.34 -13.66
N GLY A 86 31.93 -19.74 -12.75
CA GLY A 86 30.88 -18.87 -12.20
C GLY A 86 29.65 -18.70 -13.11
N THR A 87 29.65 -19.32 -14.29
CA THR A 87 28.52 -19.30 -15.23
C THR A 87 27.49 -20.37 -14.89
N CYS A 88 26.22 -20.07 -15.22
CA CYS A 88 25.09 -20.96 -15.05
C CYS A 88 24.33 -21.09 -16.37
N GLU A 89 23.95 -22.31 -16.72
CA GLU A 89 23.03 -22.60 -17.81
C GLU A 89 21.73 -23.15 -17.25
N VAL A 90 20.62 -22.67 -17.82
CA VAL A 90 19.28 -23.10 -17.44
C VAL A 90 18.52 -23.53 -18.69
N ASP A 91 18.08 -24.78 -18.71
CA ASP A 91 17.23 -25.31 -19.77
C ASP A 91 15.77 -25.06 -19.39
N ALA A 92 15.05 -24.32 -20.23
CA ALA A 92 13.63 -24.03 -20.05
C ALA A 92 12.82 -24.59 -21.22
N GLU A 93 11.65 -25.13 -20.89
CA GLU A 93 10.72 -25.68 -21.87
C GLU A 93 9.29 -25.14 -21.70
N ILE A 94 8.63 -24.96 -22.84
CA ILE A 94 7.21 -24.63 -22.92
C ILE A 94 6.55 -25.42 -24.05
N THR A 95 5.37 -25.95 -23.77
CA THR A 95 4.58 -26.67 -24.77
C THR A 95 3.80 -25.69 -25.63
N LEU A 96 3.70 -25.99 -26.93
CA LEU A 96 2.95 -25.16 -27.86
C LEU A 96 1.47 -25.07 -27.48
N GLU A 97 0.90 -26.17 -26.99
CA GLU A 97 -0.49 -26.23 -26.49
C GLU A 97 -0.75 -25.20 -25.39
N ARG A 98 0.20 -25.03 -24.47
CA ARG A 98 0.09 -24.06 -23.38
C ARG A 98 0.14 -22.63 -23.92
N VAL A 99 1.04 -22.36 -24.87
CA VAL A 99 1.13 -21.05 -25.52
C VAL A 99 -0.20 -20.70 -26.20
N VAL A 100 -0.74 -21.63 -26.99
CA VAL A 100 -2.03 -21.49 -27.68
C VAL A 100 -3.17 -21.25 -26.70
N THR A 101 -3.22 -22.01 -25.59
CA THR A 101 -4.27 -21.88 -24.57
C THR A 101 -4.24 -20.50 -23.90
N GLU A 102 -3.06 -20.01 -23.52
CA GLU A 102 -2.93 -18.70 -22.87
C GLU A 102 -3.18 -17.54 -23.84
N LEU A 103 -2.76 -17.66 -25.11
CA LEU A 103 -3.12 -16.71 -26.15
C LEU A 103 -4.64 -16.66 -26.35
N LYS A 104 -5.33 -17.81 -26.45
CA LYS A 104 -6.80 -17.87 -26.53
C LYS A 104 -7.46 -17.19 -25.34
N ARG A 105 -6.98 -17.47 -24.12
CA ARG A 105 -7.49 -16.84 -22.89
C ARG A 105 -7.30 -15.32 -22.88
N THR A 106 -6.25 -14.83 -23.54
CA THR A 106 -5.95 -13.40 -23.61
C THR A 106 -6.82 -12.72 -24.66
N VAL A 107 -6.99 -13.33 -25.85
CA VAL A 107 -7.90 -12.87 -26.90
C VAL A 107 -9.33 -12.76 -26.40
N VAL A 108 -9.86 -13.83 -25.78
CA VAL A 108 -11.26 -13.86 -25.30
C VAL A 108 -11.54 -12.76 -24.25
N ARG A 109 -10.54 -12.43 -23.43
CA ARG A 109 -10.67 -11.36 -22.43
C ARG A 109 -10.66 -9.97 -23.06
N HIS A 110 -9.85 -9.78 -24.10
CA HIS A 110 -9.63 -8.46 -24.69
C HIS A 110 -10.63 -8.16 -25.82
N TYR A 111 -10.80 -9.08 -26.76
CA TYR A 111 -11.73 -8.97 -27.88
C TYR A 111 -13.02 -9.74 -27.53
N HIS A 112 -14.04 -9.00 -27.12
CA HIS A 112 -15.34 -9.53 -26.70
C HIS A 112 -16.08 -10.17 -27.89
N GLY A 113 -15.81 -11.44 -28.18
CA GLY A 113 -16.63 -12.28 -29.06
C GLY A 113 -16.36 -12.20 -30.57
N SER A 114 -15.14 -11.93 -31.03
CA SER A 114 -14.82 -11.99 -32.46
C SER A 114 -14.47 -13.41 -32.93
N THR A 115 -14.89 -13.74 -34.15
CA THR A 115 -14.67 -15.01 -34.92
C THR A 115 -13.21 -15.39 -35.15
N TRP A 116 -12.29 -14.57 -34.64
CA TRP A 116 -10.85 -14.64 -34.85
C TRP A 116 -10.18 -15.79 -34.07
N THR A 117 -10.90 -16.45 -33.16
CA THR A 117 -10.33 -17.34 -32.14
C THR A 117 -9.99 -18.76 -32.61
N ASP A 118 -10.59 -19.28 -33.66
CA ASP A 118 -10.40 -20.70 -34.02
C ASP A 118 -9.50 -20.88 -35.27
N GLU A 119 -9.60 -20.00 -36.26
CA GLU A 119 -8.75 -20.02 -37.47
C GLU A 119 -7.26 -19.72 -37.17
N VAL A 120 -7.01 -18.72 -36.33
CA VAL A 120 -5.67 -18.37 -35.82
C VAL A 120 -5.01 -19.55 -35.12
N MET A 121 -5.80 -20.36 -34.40
CA MET A 121 -5.32 -21.47 -33.60
C MET A 121 -5.01 -22.71 -34.44
N GLU A 122 -5.77 -22.95 -35.50
CA GLU A 122 -5.42 -23.98 -36.48
C GLU A 122 -4.15 -23.62 -37.25
N ASN A 123 -3.98 -22.35 -37.63
CA ASN A 123 -2.82 -21.92 -38.42
C ASN A 123 -1.50 -22.02 -37.63
N ILE A 124 -1.49 -21.69 -36.34
CA ILE A 124 -0.30 -21.87 -35.47
C ILE A 124 0.08 -23.36 -35.38
N LYS A 125 -0.90 -24.26 -35.27
CA LYS A 125 -0.67 -25.71 -35.22
C LYS A 125 -0.20 -26.27 -36.56
N LYS A 126 -0.71 -25.74 -37.69
CA LYS A 126 -0.33 -26.14 -39.05
C LYS A 126 1.11 -25.73 -39.40
N HIS A 127 1.57 -24.57 -38.91
CA HIS A 127 2.90 -24.03 -39.25
C HIS A 127 4.03 -24.38 -38.26
N THR A 128 3.72 -24.98 -37.10
CA THR A 128 4.72 -25.30 -36.08
C THR A 128 4.94 -26.82 -35.99
N GLN A 129 6.12 -27.29 -36.40
CA GLN A 129 6.47 -28.71 -36.36
C GLN A 129 6.82 -29.22 -34.95
N ARG A 130 7.26 -28.34 -34.04
CA ARG A 130 7.72 -28.71 -32.69
C ARG A 130 6.61 -28.51 -31.66
N LYS A 131 6.21 -29.61 -31.00
CA LYS A 131 5.24 -29.59 -29.89
C LYS A 131 5.80 -29.01 -28.59
N VAL A 132 7.12 -29.11 -28.41
CA VAL A 132 7.85 -28.59 -27.23
C VAL A 132 8.96 -27.66 -27.71
N ILE A 133 8.96 -26.44 -27.18
CA ILE A 133 9.97 -25.42 -27.43
C ILE A 133 10.94 -25.50 -26.25
N LYS A 134 12.19 -25.88 -26.53
CA LYS A 134 13.28 -25.93 -25.54
C LYS A 134 14.30 -24.85 -25.88
N VAL A 135 14.73 -24.10 -24.87
CA VAL A 135 15.82 -23.13 -25.00
C VAL A 135 16.75 -23.23 -23.80
N THR A 136 18.02 -22.94 -24.04
CA THR A 136 19.05 -22.85 -23.00
C THR A 136 19.41 -21.39 -22.80
N GLY A 137 19.13 -20.88 -21.60
CA GLY A 137 19.60 -19.57 -21.15
C GLY A 137 20.96 -19.68 -20.48
N SER A 138 21.78 -18.65 -20.61
CA SER A 138 23.07 -18.56 -19.91
C SER A 138 23.15 -17.28 -19.10
N GLY A 139 23.83 -17.34 -17.96
CA GLY A 139 23.96 -16.21 -17.05
C GLY A 139 25.21 -16.28 -16.20
N CYS A 140 25.76 -15.11 -15.90
CA CYS A 140 26.83 -14.91 -14.93
C CYS A 140 26.40 -13.82 -13.94
N VAL A 141 27.06 -13.78 -12.79
CA VAL A 141 26.92 -12.66 -11.85
C VAL A 141 27.67 -11.46 -12.42
N ARG A 142 27.11 -10.26 -12.25
CA ARG A 142 27.81 -9.02 -12.65
C ARG A 142 28.99 -8.76 -11.71
N ASP A 143 30.12 -8.34 -12.25
CA ASP A 143 31.34 -8.05 -11.47
C ASP A 143 31.11 -7.01 -10.36
N GLU A 144 30.27 -6.02 -10.61
CA GLU A 144 29.87 -5.01 -9.62
C GLU A 144 29.19 -5.61 -8.37
N LEU A 145 28.47 -6.73 -8.54
CA LEU A 145 27.81 -7.43 -7.45
C LEU A 145 28.82 -8.25 -6.64
N LEU A 146 29.81 -8.87 -7.30
CA LEU A 146 30.91 -9.60 -6.66
C LEU A 146 31.69 -8.73 -5.67
N ASN A 147 31.89 -7.46 -6.03
CA ASN A 147 32.65 -6.50 -5.22
C ASN A 147 31.82 -5.83 -4.11
N ASN A 148 30.49 -5.96 -4.12
CA ASN A 148 29.62 -5.32 -3.15
C ASN A 148 28.52 -6.27 -2.61
N PRO A 149 28.77 -6.95 -1.48
CA PRO A 149 27.82 -7.88 -0.85
C PRO A 149 26.46 -7.25 -0.51
N GLN A 150 26.41 -5.93 -0.26
CA GLN A 150 25.15 -5.23 0.02
C GLN A 150 24.26 -5.12 -1.21
N LEU A 151 24.85 -4.95 -2.40
CA LEU A 151 24.11 -4.94 -3.66
C LEU A 151 23.61 -6.34 -4.01
N MET A 152 24.40 -7.40 -3.77
CA MET A 152 23.94 -8.78 -3.99
C MET A 152 22.63 -9.09 -3.27
N ASP A 153 22.51 -8.68 -2.00
CA ASP A 153 21.34 -8.91 -1.17
C ASP A 153 20.09 -8.17 -1.70
N GLU A 154 20.25 -7.12 -2.49
CA GLU A 154 19.15 -6.40 -3.15
C GLU A 154 18.59 -7.18 -4.36
N PHE A 155 19.46 -7.79 -5.17
CA PHE A 155 19.09 -8.51 -6.40
C PHE A 155 18.64 -9.95 -6.16
N ILE A 156 19.01 -10.55 -5.02
CA ILE A 156 18.34 -11.75 -4.52
C ILE A 156 16.95 -11.32 -4.05
N SER A 157 16.01 -11.18 -5.01
CA SER A 157 14.55 -11.02 -4.83
C SER A 157 14.21 -10.98 -3.36
N ARG A 158 13.94 -9.77 -2.85
CA ARG A 158 13.33 -9.62 -1.54
C ARG A 158 12.26 -10.68 -1.46
N SER A 159 12.44 -11.64 -0.57
CA SER A 159 11.39 -12.62 -0.29
C SER A 159 10.08 -11.84 -0.24
N PRO A 160 8.97 -12.27 -0.87
CA PRO A 160 7.72 -11.50 -0.82
C PRO A 160 7.28 -11.15 0.62
N SER A 161 7.82 -11.89 1.61
CA SER A 161 7.70 -11.65 3.04
C SER A 161 8.56 -10.52 3.64
N LYS A 162 9.58 -10.00 2.94
CA LYS A 162 10.42 -8.87 3.36
C LYS A 162 9.98 -7.55 2.74
N ARG A 163 8.67 -7.27 2.76
CA ARG A 163 8.19 -5.89 2.60
C ARG A 163 8.38 -5.19 3.94
N ASN A 164 9.51 -4.50 4.05
CA ASN A 164 9.94 -3.59 5.12
C ASN A 164 10.14 -4.26 6.49
N ASP A 165 11.22 -5.03 6.61
CA ASP A 165 11.79 -5.31 7.92
C ASP A 165 12.45 -4.04 8.47
N TRP A 166 12.43 -3.85 9.79
CA TRP A 166 13.07 -2.74 10.48
C TRP A 166 14.62 -2.80 10.48
N SER A 167 15.19 -3.86 9.88
CA SER A 167 16.65 -4.08 9.76
C SER A 167 17.29 -3.02 8.88
N GLY A 168 18.38 -2.40 9.35
CA GLY A 168 19.03 -1.26 8.70
C GLY A 168 18.55 0.11 9.18
N LEU A 169 17.57 0.18 10.08
CA LEU A 169 17.13 1.43 10.70
C LEU A 169 17.72 1.56 12.11
N GLU A 170 18.66 2.50 12.28
CA GLU A 170 19.44 2.71 13.52
C GLU A 170 18.58 2.82 14.79
N ILE A 171 17.45 3.53 14.73
CA ILE A 171 16.54 3.71 15.88
C ILE A 171 15.82 2.40 16.23
N TRP A 172 15.48 1.60 15.22
CA TRP A 172 14.75 0.35 15.42
C TRP A 172 15.66 -0.78 15.90
N GLU A 173 16.92 -0.82 15.46
CA GLU A 173 17.89 -1.78 15.94
C GLU A 173 18.26 -1.53 17.42
N ARG A 174 18.36 -0.26 17.81
CA ARG A 174 18.57 0.13 19.21
C ARG A 174 17.34 -0.07 20.10
N ALA A 175 16.14 -0.15 19.51
CA ALA A 175 14.91 -0.27 20.26
C ALA A 175 14.77 -1.66 20.90
N HIS A 176 14.43 -1.67 22.19
CA HIS A 176 14.17 -2.90 22.92
C HIS A 176 13.06 -3.72 22.22
N PRO A 177 13.18 -5.06 22.10
CA PRO A 177 12.18 -5.89 21.41
C PRO A 177 10.74 -5.66 21.87
N ARG A 178 10.54 -5.44 23.18
CA ARG A 178 9.22 -5.10 23.76
C ARG A 178 8.65 -3.79 23.21
N ASP A 179 9.47 -2.76 23.05
CA ASP A 179 9.02 -1.44 22.57
C ASP A 179 8.71 -1.46 21.08
N ARG A 180 9.47 -2.25 20.32
CA ARG A 180 9.16 -2.51 18.90
C ARG A 180 7.83 -3.22 18.74
N LEU A 181 7.57 -4.24 19.56
CA LEU A 181 6.30 -4.95 19.54
C LEU A 181 5.13 -4.05 19.95
N LEU A 182 5.33 -3.17 20.94
CA LEU A 182 4.33 -2.18 21.36
C LEU A 182 4.02 -1.18 20.25
N ALA A 183 5.05 -0.62 19.59
CA ALA A 183 4.87 0.29 18.46
C ALA A 183 4.12 -0.39 17.30
N LYS A 184 4.49 -1.64 16.99
CA LYS A 184 3.78 -2.47 16.01
C LYS A 184 2.32 -2.62 16.41
N ARG A 185 2.01 -3.17 17.59
CA ARG A 185 0.63 -3.37 18.07
C ARG A 185 -0.19 -2.08 18.13
N ALA A 186 0.43 -0.95 18.47
CA ALA A 186 -0.22 0.35 18.47
C ALA A 186 -0.61 0.78 17.05
N ALA A 187 0.27 0.60 16.06
CA ALA A 187 -0.06 0.87 14.66
C ALA A 187 -1.18 -0.05 14.16
N GLU A 188 -1.16 -1.33 14.55
CA GLU A 188 -2.24 -2.28 14.24
C GLU A 188 -3.60 -1.83 14.80
N LEU A 189 -3.61 -1.37 16.05
CA LEU A 189 -4.82 -0.90 16.71
C LEU A 189 -5.36 0.36 16.03
N ASP A 190 -4.50 1.34 15.73
CA ASP A 190 -4.91 2.57 15.02
C ASP A 190 -5.42 2.25 13.61
N ALA A 191 -4.82 1.29 12.92
CA ALA A 191 -5.27 0.84 11.60
C ALA A 191 -6.67 0.23 11.67
N LYS A 192 -6.90 -0.66 12.64
CA LYS A 192 -8.20 -1.28 12.89
C LYS A 192 -9.26 -0.26 13.30
N ARG A 193 -8.89 0.76 14.09
CA ARG A 193 -9.79 1.86 14.47
C ARG A 193 -10.22 2.67 13.24
N LYS A 194 -9.27 3.12 12.42
CA LYS A 194 -9.56 3.85 11.18
C LYS A 194 -10.38 3.03 10.20
N LEU A 195 -10.10 1.72 10.11
CA LEU A 195 -10.88 0.79 9.30
C LEU A 195 -12.32 0.68 9.81
N ALA A 196 -12.52 0.55 11.13
CA ALA A 196 -13.84 0.53 11.74
C ALA A 196 -14.61 1.83 11.50
N GLU A 197 -13.96 3.00 11.61
CA GLU A 197 -14.56 4.30 11.30
C GLU A 197 -14.99 4.39 9.83
N THR A 198 -14.14 3.91 8.93
CA THR A 198 -14.44 3.87 7.49
C THR A 198 -15.63 2.96 7.20
N ILE A 199 -15.69 1.79 7.82
CA ILE A 199 -16.81 0.85 7.65
C ILE A 199 -18.09 1.42 8.24
N LYS A 200 -18.04 2.05 9.42
CA LYS A 200 -19.18 2.74 10.05
C LYS A 200 -19.75 3.87 9.18
N GLY A 201 -18.91 4.52 8.39
CA GLY A 201 -19.30 5.54 7.42
C GLY A 201 -19.96 5.01 6.14
N LEU A 202 -19.99 3.69 5.91
CA LEU A 202 -20.64 3.12 4.73
C LEU A 202 -22.15 3.32 4.78
N GLN A 203 -22.72 3.75 3.67
CA GLN A 203 -24.15 3.95 3.51
C GLN A 203 -24.83 2.62 3.14
N ILE A 204 -25.91 2.30 3.86
CA ILE A 204 -26.72 1.11 3.61
C ILE A 204 -27.89 1.47 2.69
N SER A 205 -28.66 2.51 3.04
CA SER A 205 -29.78 3.00 2.22
C SER A 205 -30.20 4.42 2.59
N GLY A 206 -30.32 5.34 1.62
CA GLY A 206 -30.93 6.67 1.83
C GLY A 206 -30.25 7.47 2.96
N SER A 207 -30.84 7.47 4.15
CA SER A 207 -30.30 8.13 5.36
C SER A 207 -29.61 7.20 6.36
N THR A 208 -29.56 5.89 6.09
CA THR A 208 -29.08 4.86 7.01
C THR A 208 -27.64 4.46 6.71
N TYR A 209 -26.80 4.46 7.74
CA TYR A 209 -25.39 4.09 7.69
C TYR A 209 -25.09 2.86 8.55
N VAL A 210 -23.93 2.24 8.33
CA VAL A 210 -23.46 1.11 9.16
C VAL A 210 -23.28 1.51 10.62
N LYS A 211 -22.93 2.76 10.93
CA LYS A 211 -22.89 3.25 12.32
C LYS A 211 -24.25 3.14 13.03
N ASP A 212 -25.35 3.38 12.30
CA ASP A 212 -26.70 3.36 12.86
C ASP A 212 -27.12 1.91 13.12
N PHE A 213 -26.70 0.98 12.25
CA PHE A 213 -26.87 -0.46 12.45
C PHE A 213 -26.16 -0.95 13.70
N VAL A 214 -24.90 -0.54 13.87
CA VAL A 214 -24.07 -0.94 15.03
C VAL A 214 -24.62 -0.38 16.33
N ALA A 215 -25.28 0.78 16.31
CA ALA A 215 -25.90 1.38 17.48
C ALA A 215 -27.24 0.73 17.89
N GLN A 216 -27.82 -0.11 17.03
CA GLN A 216 -29.14 -0.71 17.26
C GLN A 216 -29.17 -1.72 18.42
N SER A 217 -28.07 -2.45 18.64
CA SER A 217 -27.97 -3.46 19.71
C SER A 217 -26.51 -3.70 20.11
N ASP A 218 -26.29 -3.94 21.41
CA ASP A 218 -24.98 -4.28 21.97
C ASP A 218 -24.43 -5.62 21.43
N GLU A 219 -25.32 -6.55 21.03
CA GLU A 219 -24.92 -7.79 20.36
C GLU A 219 -24.32 -7.49 18.98
N VAL A 220 -24.96 -6.59 18.21
CA VAL A 220 -24.45 -6.16 16.89
C VAL A 220 -23.10 -5.49 17.03
N ARG A 221 -22.96 -4.61 18.04
CA ARG A 221 -21.70 -3.95 18.36
C ARG A 221 -20.61 -4.95 18.72
N SER A 222 -20.93 -5.95 19.54
CA SER A 222 -19.99 -7.00 19.94
C SER A 222 -19.51 -7.83 18.75
N HIS A 223 -20.42 -8.22 17.85
CA HIS A 223 -20.08 -8.92 16.61
C HIS A 223 -19.23 -8.06 15.67
N PHE A 224 -19.56 -6.79 15.53
CA PHE A 224 -18.78 -5.84 14.73
C PHE A 224 -17.36 -5.69 15.28
N ASP A 225 -17.21 -5.50 16.60
CA ASP A 225 -15.89 -5.37 17.23
C ASP A 225 -15.07 -6.66 17.11
N HIS A 226 -15.71 -7.83 17.17
CA HIS A 226 -15.07 -9.11 16.92
C HIS A 226 -14.56 -9.23 15.47
N PHE A 227 -15.39 -8.84 14.50
CA PHE A 227 -15.03 -8.81 13.08
C PHE A 227 -13.80 -7.91 12.83
N ILE A 228 -13.80 -6.69 13.36
CA ILE A 228 -12.67 -5.74 13.24
C ILE A 228 -11.39 -6.31 13.87
N LYS A 229 -11.49 -6.99 15.02
CA LYS A 229 -10.34 -7.65 15.65
C LYS A 229 -9.76 -8.75 14.77
N GLY A 230 -10.60 -9.49 14.04
CA GLY A 230 -10.24 -10.57 13.11
C GLY A 230 -9.73 -10.11 11.73
N VAL A 231 -9.65 -8.80 11.48
CA VAL A 231 -9.07 -8.26 10.24
C VAL A 231 -7.55 -8.51 10.22
N ARG A 232 -7.08 -9.08 9.11
CA ARG A 232 -5.66 -9.34 8.88
C ARG A 232 -4.97 -8.06 8.41
N ILE A 233 -3.71 -7.93 8.80
CA ILE A 233 -2.86 -6.79 8.43
C ILE A 233 -1.98 -7.25 7.29
N THR A 234 -1.96 -6.46 6.22
CA THR A 234 -1.28 -6.83 4.98
C THR A 234 0.21 -6.53 5.06
N ALA A 235 0.56 -5.34 5.57
CA ALA A 235 1.94 -4.86 5.59
C ALA A 235 2.23 -3.93 6.76
N TYR A 236 3.53 -3.83 7.09
CA TYR A 236 4.08 -2.82 7.98
C TYR A 236 5.10 -1.99 7.20
N VAL A 237 5.18 -0.70 7.51
CA VAL A 237 6.21 0.20 6.98
C VAL A 237 6.91 0.85 8.16
N PHE A 238 8.22 0.66 8.26
CA PHE A 238 9.03 1.27 9.32
C PHE A 238 9.77 2.48 8.74
N TYR A 239 9.75 3.58 9.47
CA TYR A 239 10.42 4.82 9.08
C TYR A 239 11.67 5.06 9.93
N PRO A 240 12.69 5.75 9.39
CA PRO A 240 13.92 6.10 10.12
C PRO A 240 13.70 6.98 11.34
N ASP A 241 12.58 7.70 11.42
CA ASP A 241 12.19 8.56 12.54
C ASP A 241 11.57 7.80 13.72
N GLY A 242 11.48 6.47 13.62
CA GLY A 242 10.87 5.62 14.63
C GLY A 242 9.34 5.52 14.51
N ARG A 243 8.74 5.90 13.37
CA ARG A 243 7.33 5.63 13.06
C ARG A 243 7.12 4.26 12.41
N VAL A 244 5.97 3.67 12.68
CA VAL A 244 5.45 2.46 12.04
C VAL A 244 4.09 2.75 11.48
N GLU A 245 3.88 2.36 10.24
CA GLU A 245 2.56 2.28 9.65
C GLU A 245 2.14 0.83 9.49
N ALA A 246 0.87 0.55 9.75
CA ALA A 246 0.25 -0.75 9.51
C ALA A 246 -0.90 -0.57 8.51
N GLU A 247 -0.91 -1.38 7.46
CA GLU A 247 -1.96 -1.37 6.44
C GLU A 247 -2.96 -2.50 6.72
N ALA A 248 -4.20 -2.13 7.03
CA ALA A 248 -5.32 -3.05 7.18
C ALA A 248 -6.22 -2.98 5.94
N GLU A 249 -6.56 -4.15 5.39
CA GLU A 249 -7.37 -4.26 4.19
C GLU A 249 -8.56 -5.19 4.41
N VAL A 250 -9.73 -4.76 3.95
CA VAL A 250 -10.95 -5.57 3.97
C VAL A 250 -11.73 -5.36 2.68
N THR A 251 -12.23 -6.45 2.09
CA THR A 251 -13.12 -6.38 0.93
C THR A 251 -14.54 -6.03 1.35
N ILE A 252 -15.25 -5.26 0.53
CA ILE A 252 -16.66 -4.91 0.81
C ILE A 252 -17.55 -6.15 0.87
N GLU A 253 -17.25 -7.15 0.04
CA GLU A 253 -17.97 -8.43 0.04
C GLU A 253 -17.97 -9.07 1.43
N ARG A 254 -16.78 -9.12 2.06
CA ARG A 254 -16.63 -9.65 3.42
C ARG A 254 -17.39 -8.81 4.45
N VAL A 255 -17.37 -7.49 4.34
CA VAL A 255 -18.15 -6.61 5.24
C VAL A 255 -19.65 -6.91 5.12
N VAL A 256 -20.17 -7.00 3.88
CA VAL A 256 -21.60 -7.25 3.63
C VAL A 256 -22.01 -8.65 4.12
N GLU A 257 -21.17 -9.66 3.93
CA GLU A 257 -21.41 -11.02 4.45
C GLU A 257 -21.53 -11.03 5.97
N GLU A 258 -20.63 -10.34 6.68
CA GLU A 258 -20.67 -10.27 8.13
C GLU A 258 -21.89 -9.49 8.64
N LEU A 259 -22.24 -8.36 8.01
CA LEU A 259 -23.46 -7.61 8.35
C LEU A 259 -24.72 -8.46 8.18
N LYS A 260 -24.80 -9.25 7.10
CA LYS A 260 -25.90 -10.21 6.90
C LYS A 260 -25.92 -11.29 7.97
N ARG A 261 -24.76 -11.82 8.35
CA ARG A 261 -24.63 -12.85 9.39
C ARG A 261 -25.13 -12.31 10.73
N THR A 262 -24.69 -11.11 11.12
CA THR A 262 -25.13 -10.45 12.36
C THR A 262 -26.63 -10.17 12.35
N THR A 263 -27.17 -9.68 11.23
CA THR A 263 -28.62 -9.41 11.09
C THR A 263 -29.46 -10.67 11.27
N LYS A 264 -29.02 -11.82 10.73
CA LYS A 264 -29.70 -13.11 10.88
C LYS A 264 -29.68 -13.62 12.32
N MET A 265 -28.59 -13.37 13.06
CA MET A 265 -28.44 -13.82 14.45
C MET A 265 -29.31 -13.01 15.41
N VAL A 266 -29.30 -11.68 15.29
CA VAL A 266 -29.98 -10.78 16.23
C VAL A 266 -31.49 -10.63 15.91
N ARG A 267 -31.97 -11.16 14.77
CA ARG A 267 -33.38 -11.09 14.32
C ARG A 267 -33.98 -9.68 14.42
N LEU A 268 -33.29 -8.70 13.86
CA LEU A 268 -33.77 -7.31 13.82
C LEU A 268 -34.95 -7.17 12.82
N GLY A 269 -36.02 -6.48 13.24
CA GLY A 269 -37.15 -6.14 12.38
C GLY A 269 -36.98 -4.79 11.66
N GLY A 270 -37.86 -4.51 10.68
CA GLY A 270 -37.94 -3.21 10.01
C GLY A 270 -36.96 -3.04 8.84
N VAL A 271 -36.16 -1.98 8.85
CA VAL A 271 -35.22 -1.61 7.75
C VAL A 271 -34.01 -2.55 7.69
N TRP A 272 -33.74 -3.27 8.78
CA TRP A 272 -32.56 -4.12 9.00
C TRP A 272 -32.75 -5.54 8.46
N VAL A 273 -32.98 -5.67 7.16
CA VAL A 273 -33.15 -6.96 6.47
C VAL A 273 -31.87 -7.31 5.69
N PRO A 274 -31.50 -8.60 5.56
CA PRO A 274 -30.32 -9.01 4.78
C PRO A 274 -30.28 -8.48 3.33
N GLN A 275 -31.45 -8.25 2.73
CA GLN A 275 -31.58 -7.65 1.39
C GLN A 275 -31.15 -6.17 1.37
N THR A 276 -31.38 -5.43 2.45
CA THR A 276 -30.94 -4.03 2.57
C THR A 276 -29.42 -3.93 2.62
N MET A 277 -28.74 -4.91 3.22
CA MET A 277 -27.28 -4.95 3.32
C MET A 277 -26.59 -5.12 1.96
N GLU A 278 -27.27 -5.71 0.97
CA GLU A 278 -26.72 -5.80 -0.40
C GLU A 278 -26.65 -4.44 -1.10
N LYS A 279 -27.49 -3.48 -0.68
CA LYS A 279 -27.51 -2.14 -1.26
C LYS A 279 -26.20 -1.39 -1.01
N VAL A 280 -25.42 -1.76 0.02
CA VAL A 280 -24.06 -1.23 0.27
C VAL A 280 -23.15 -1.39 -0.96
N LYS A 281 -23.31 -2.49 -1.72
CA LYS A 281 -22.54 -2.72 -2.96
C LYS A 281 -22.90 -1.74 -4.08
N LYS A 282 -24.12 -1.19 -4.08
CA LYS A 282 -24.58 -0.23 -5.09
C LYS A 282 -24.04 1.18 -4.83
N TYR A 283 -23.91 1.56 -3.55
CA TYR A 283 -23.47 2.90 -3.16
C TYR A 283 -21.95 3.04 -3.04
N THR A 284 -21.20 1.93 -3.00
CA THR A 284 -19.74 1.98 -2.79
C THR A 284 -18.97 1.55 -4.03
N GLN A 285 -18.20 2.47 -4.62
CA GLN A 285 -17.40 2.22 -5.82
C GLN A 285 -16.12 1.41 -5.54
N LYS A 286 -15.55 1.52 -4.33
CA LYS A 286 -14.28 0.89 -3.98
C LYS A 286 -14.49 -0.55 -3.52
N ARG A 287 -14.03 -1.56 -4.25
CA ARG A 287 -14.17 -2.98 -3.85
C ARG A 287 -13.34 -3.36 -2.59
N ILE A 288 -12.28 -2.61 -2.31
CA ILE A 288 -11.36 -2.84 -1.20
C ILE A 288 -11.30 -1.57 -0.35
N ILE A 289 -11.54 -1.73 0.95
CA ILE A 289 -11.36 -0.68 1.95
C ILE A 289 -9.97 -0.86 2.55
N LYS A 290 -9.16 0.18 2.47
CA LYS A 290 -7.82 0.23 3.04
C LYS A 290 -7.78 1.28 4.15
N ALA A 291 -7.12 0.97 5.25
CA ALA A 291 -6.87 1.90 6.34
C ALA A 291 -5.42 1.79 6.80
N ILE A 292 -4.77 2.95 6.98
CA ILE A 292 -3.39 3.04 7.43
C ILE A 292 -3.36 3.57 8.86
N GLY A 293 -2.95 2.70 9.79
CA GLY A 293 -2.67 3.07 11.17
C GLY A 293 -1.24 3.53 11.33
N SER A 294 -1.00 4.49 12.21
CA SER A 294 0.34 5.02 12.47
C SER A 294 0.65 4.99 13.96
N ALA A 295 1.84 4.54 14.33
CA ALA A 295 2.37 4.65 15.68
C ALA A 295 3.86 5.02 15.66
N SER A 296 4.42 5.32 16.83
CA SER A 296 5.85 5.61 16.97
C SER A 296 6.44 4.85 18.15
N LEU A 297 7.75 4.64 18.12
CA LEU A 297 8.52 4.22 19.27
C LEU A 297 8.35 5.24 20.40
N GLY A 298 8.30 4.74 21.64
CA GLY A 298 8.06 5.57 22.81
C GLY A 298 9.06 6.73 22.94
N LYS A 299 8.69 7.76 23.72
CA LYS A 299 9.46 9.01 23.93
C LYS A 299 10.96 8.80 24.27
N LYS A 300 11.34 7.62 24.73
CA LYS A 300 12.73 7.24 25.05
C LYS A 300 13.64 7.16 23.81
N TYR A 301 13.07 6.85 22.64
CA TYR A 301 13.80 6.73 21.37
C TYR A 301 13.58 7.95 20.46
N THR A 302 12.50 8.68 20.70
CA THR A 302 12.08 9.85 19.88
C THR A 302 12.46 11.19 20.51
N LYS A 303 13.08 11.22 21.69
CA LYS A 303 13.64 12.44 22.29
C LYS A 303 15.06 12.72 21.77
N GLY A 304 15.17 13.75 20.92
CA GLY A 304 16.27 14.72 20.98
C GLY A 304 17.58 14.35 20.30
N ARG A 305 17.59 14.00 19.01
CA ARG A 305 18.72 14.44 18.17
C ARG A 305 18.48 15.93 17.88
N LYS A 306 19.19 16.83 18.59
CA LYS A 306 19.53 18.11 17.97
C LYS A 306 20.21 17.72 16.67
N VAL A 307 19.58 18.02 15.55
CA VAL A 307 20.09 17.70 14.23
C VAL A 307 21.41 18.45 14.07
N THR A 308 22.53 17.82 14.40
CA THR A 308 23.87 18.17 13.92
C THR A 308 24.08 17.49 12.57
N GLY A 309 23.15 17.74 11.66
CA GLY A 309 23.32 17.52 10.25
C GLY A 309 23.41 18.91 9.62
N VAL A 310 24.39 19.10 8.73
CA VAL A 310 24.48 20.27 7.87
C VAL A 310 23.09 20.58 7.37
N ARG A 311 22.56 21.72 7.83
CA ARG A 311 21.32 22.26 7.32
C ARG A 311 21.62 22.62 5.88
N GLU A 312 21.33 21.73 4.94
CA GLU A 312 20.92 22.18 3.61
C GLU A 312 19.75 23.11 3.88
N GLN A 313 20.06 24.40 3.85
CA GLN A 313 19.03 25.41 3.88
C GLN A 313 18.27 25.18 2.57
N PRO A 314 16.98 24.78 2.57
CA PRO A 314 16.19 25.07 1.38
C PRO A 314 16.39 26.56 1.16
N ARG A 315 16.86 26.98 -0.03
CA ARG A 315 17.20 28.38 -0.32
C ARG A 315 16.13 29.24 0.35
N ARG A 316 16.50 29.83 1.49
CA ARG A 316 15.59 30.63 2.27
C ARG A 316 15.51 31.90 1.46
N THR A 317 14.55 31.99 0.55
CA THR A 317 13.92 33.28 0.31
C THR A 317 13.57 33.80 1.70
N PRO A 318 14.12 34.95 2.13
CA PRO A 318 13.79 35.49 3.44
C PRO A 318 12.28 35.52 3.53
N ALA A 319 11.72 34.81 4.53
CA ALA A 319 10.30 34.90 4.80
C ALA A 319 9.98 36.39 4.98
N PRO A 320 8.95 36.93 4.32
CA PRO A 320 8.61 38.34 4.48
C PRO A 320 8.49 38.61 5.98
N ALA A 321 9.19 39.63 6.47
CA ALA A 321 9.21 39.98 7.88
C ALA A 321 7.76 40.12 8.35
N MET A 322 7.35 39.21 9.24
CA MET A 322 5.98 39.17 9.74
C MET A 322 5.78 40.48 10.50
N PRO A 323 4.76 41.30 10.18
CA PRO A 323 4.56 42.59 10.84
C PRO A 323 4.41 42.42 12.35
N ASP A 324 4.92 43.37 13.15
CA ASP A 324 4.93 43.28 14.63
C ASP A 324 3.54 43.06 15.26
N TRP A 325 2.46 43.41 14.54
CA TRP A 325 1.09 43.18 14.99
C TRP A 325 0.66 41.70 14.90
N ALA A 326 1.32 40.86 14.09
CA ALA A 326 0.95 39.46 13.91
C ALA A 326 1.12 38.60 15.18
N ASN A 327 1.91 39.07 16.15
CA ASN A 327 2.13 38.41 17.43
C ASN A 327 1.31 39.02 18.58
N ARG A 328 0.44 40.01 18.32
CA ARG A 328 -0.37 40.67 19.35
C ARG A 328 -1.71 39.97 19.56
N THR A 329 -2.08 39.72 20.80
CA THR A 329 -3.40 39.18 21.18
C THR A 329 -4.39 40.32 21.39
N LEU A 330 -5.47 40.37 20.60
CA LEU A 330 -6.54 41.35 20.76
C LEU A 330 -7.57 40.85 21.77
N LYS A 331 -8.09 41.76 22.61
CA LYS A 331 -9.13 41.49 23.60
C LYS A 331 -10.17 42.60 23.57
N ALA A 332 -11.45 42.22 23.58
CA ALA A 332 -12.57 43.16 23.64
C ALA A 332 -13.57 42.72 24.72
N LYS A 333 -14.21 43.68 25.37
CA LYS A 333 -15.31 43.45 26.33
C LYS A 333 -16.62 43.98 25.72
N GLY A 334 -17.63 43.12 25.65
CA GLY A 334 -18.97 43.48 25.18
C GLY A 334 -19.95 43.68 26.32
N GLN A 335 -21.05 44.36 26.03
CA GLN A 335 -22.16 44.59 26.96
C GLN A 335 -23.46 44.07 26.35
N GLY A 336 -24.30 43.44 27.17
CA GLY A 336 -25.60 42.93 26.77
C GLY A 336 -26.63 43.33 27.80
N ILE A 337 -27.79 43.80 27.32
CA ILE A 337 -28.91 44.23 28.15
C ILE A 337 -29.94 43.10 28.16
N MET A 338 -30.54 42.84 29.32
CA MET A 338 -31.62 41.85 29.44
C MET A 338 -32.88 42.38 28.75
N PRO A 339 -33.50 41.61 27.85
CA PRO A 339 -34.76 42.01 27.23
C PRO A 339 -35.90 41.97 28.26
N GLU A 340 -36.72 43.02 28.32
CA GLU A 340 -37.79 43.17 29.31
C GLU A 340 -38.95 42.18 29.10
N GLU A 341 -39.16 41.69 27.87
CA GLU A 341 -40.26 40.79 27.49
C GLU A 341 -39.89 39.30 27.50
N ALA A 342 -38.85 38.91 28.24
CA ALA A 342 -38.42 37.51 28.29
C ALA A 342 -39.39 36.63 29.10
N GLU A 343 -39.77 35.47 28.54
CA GLU A 343 -40.69 34.50 29.17
C GLU A 343 -40.18 33.94 30.52
N SER A 344 -38.87 34.02 30.78
CA SER A 344 -38.23 33.59 32.03
C SER A 344 -36.97 34.43 32.30
N VAL A 345 -36.66 34.62 33.59
CA VAL A 345 -35.44 35.32 34.05
C VAL A 345 -34.18 34.66 33.49
N GLU A 346 -34.15 33.34 33.42
CA GLU A 346 -33.01 32.57 32.88
C GLU A 346 -32.84 32.80 31.38
N ALA A 347 -33.96 32.89 30.64
CA ALA A 347 -33.94 33.21 29.23
C ALA A 347 -33.45 34.65 28.97
N ALA A 348 -33.83 35.59 29.84
CA ALA A 348 -33.34 36.97 29.80
C ALA A 348 -31.82 37.04 30.02
N PHE A 349 -31.29 36.29 31.00
CA PHE A 349 -29.85 36.21 31.26
C PHE A 349 -29.09 35.61 30.07
N LEU A 350 -29.59 34.51 29.50
CA LEU A 350 -28.96 33.89 28.34
C LEU A 350 -28.97 34.81 27.12
N ALA A 351 -30.06 35.56 26.91
CA ALA A 351 -30.16 36.54 25.83
C ALA A 351 -29.18 37.71 26.04
N ALA A 352 -29.05 38.20 27.28
CA ALA A 352 -28.08 39.24 27.61
C ALA A 352 -26.62 38.77 27.43
N GLU A 353 -26.31 37.54 27.83
CA GLU A 353 -24.97 36.97 27.63
C GLU A 353 -24.65 36.82 26.14
N ARG A 354 -25.60 36.34 25.34
CA ARG A 354 -25.47 36.26 23.88
C ARG A 354 -25.29 37.64 23.24
N ALA A 355 -26.04 38.64 23.70
CA ALA A 355 -25.91 40.02 23.23
C ALA A 355 -24.54 40.62 23.61
N ALA A 356 -24.07 40.38 24.84
CA ALA A 356 -22.74 40.81 25.30
C ALA A 356 -21.63 40.16 24.47
N PHE A 357 -21.77 38.87 24.17
CA PHE A 357 -20.81 38.16 23.32
C PHE A 357 -20.81 38.70 21.88
N ALA A 358 -21.98 38.97 21.31
CA ALA A 358 -22.11 39.57 19.98
C ALA A 358 -21.46 40.97 19.91
N ASP A 359 -21.67 41.81 20.93
CA ASP A 359 -21.04 43.13 21.01
C ASP A 359 -19.51 43.04 21.19
N ALA A 360 -19.02 42.07 21.98
CA ALA A 360 -17.60 41.81 22.13
C ALA A 360 -16.95 41.42 20.79
N LEU A 361 -17.62 40.55 20.02
CA LEU A 361 -17.17 40.15 18.69
C LEU A 361 -17.18 41.32 17.70
N ARG A 362 -18.19 42.18 17.73
CA ARG A 362 -18.24 43.40 16.90
C ARG A 362 -17.05 44.32 17.17
N LYS A 363 -16.76 44.60 18.45
CA LYS A 363 -15.62 45.43 18.86
C LYS A 363 -14.27 44.80 18.48
N LEU A 364 -14.14 43.48 18.57
CA LEU A 364 -12.94 42.76 18.16
C LEU A 364 -12.77 42.83 16.64
N ALA A 365 -13.86 42.69 15.88
CA ALA A 365 -13.85 42.84 14.43
C ALA A 365 -13.43 44.26 14.02
N GLU A 366 -13.94 45.31 14.67
CA GLU A 366 -13.48 46.69 14.45
C GLU A 366 -11.99 46.88 14.71
N GLN A 367 -11.47 46.29 15.79
CA GLN A 367 -10.03 46.32 16.08
C GLN A 367 -9.20 45.63 14.98
N VAL A 368 -9.70 44.53 14.41
CA VAL A 368 -9.05 43.81 13.31
C VAL A 368 -9.12 44.61 12.01
N TYR A 369 -10.27 45.19 11.68
CA TYR A 369 -10.43 46.02 10.47
C TYR A 369 -9.56 47.29 10.51
N GLY A 370 -9.30 47.83 11.71
CA GLY A 370 -8.39 48.96 11.91
C GLY A 370 -6.89 48.63 11.83
N LEU A 371 -6.50 47.36 11.69
CA LEU A 371 -5.09 47.00 11.55
C LEU A 371 -4.56 47.43 10.18
N LYS A 372 -3.40 48.10 10.17
CA LYS A 372 -2.72 48.51 8.94
C LYS A 372 -1.83 47.38 8.43
N ILE A 373 -2.08 46.90 7.22
CA ILE A 373 -1.28 45.86 6.57
C ILE A 373 -0.01 46.49 5.95
N LYS A 374 -0.12 47.72 5.44
CA LYS A 374 0.98 48.58 4.94
C LYS A 374 0.70 50.04 5.30
N ALA A 375 1.66 50.96 5.11
CA ALA A 375 1.60 52.35 5.58
C ALA A 375 0.31 53.13 5.21
N GLN A 376 -0.37 52.75 4.12
CA GLN A 376 -1.58 53.41 3.62
C GLN A 376 -2.79 52.47 3.40
N THR A 377 -2.74 51.20 3.82
CA THR A 377 -3.83 50.22 3.57
C THR A 377 -4.26 49.56 4.87
N THR A 378 -5.55 49.68 5.20
CA THR A 378 -6.16 48.97 6.34
C THR A 378 -6.68 47.59 5.91
N VAL A 379 -7.01 46.70 6.85
CA VAL A 379 -7.62 45.39 6.55
C VAL A 379 -9.00 45.54 5.88
N LYS A 380 -9.63 46.71 5.99
CA LYS A 380 -10.94 47.00 5.39
C LYS A 380 -10.85 47.52 3.95
N ASP A 381 -9.73 48.12 3.55
CA ASP A 381 -9.45 48.65 2.21
C ASP A 381 -8.87 47.56 1.29
#